data_AF-A0A945VYU6-F1
#
_entry.id   AF-A0A945VYU6-F1
#
_cell.length_a   1.000
_cell.length_b   1.000
_cell.length_c   1.000
_cell.angle_alpha   90.00
_cell.angle_beta   90.00
_cell.angle_gamma   90.00
#
_symmetry.space_group_name_H-M   'P 1'
#
loop_
_entity.id
_entity.type
_entity.pdbx_description
1 polymer ?
#
loop_
_entity_poly.entity_id
_entity_poly.type
_entity_poly.pdbx_seq_one_letter_code
_entity_poly.pdbx_strand_id
1 'polypeptide(L)'
;MTYTRPLTPRFYCDWVNWLLAEGKMATSDITDNLPNGNVSIATGSSLIEMFDMTPSNLQTITADTESDQIQIQVDTTIATDASQESSFVAIYGHNFQDANIKFKFQHSDTSGFTDGNVVNPALTEIVNLNSGNVAADATANATAGNYATPANNGWTLFSFASTEKNQYVRITIDADGTYSDNIQIGYISIGKYIDLPNAPDINIKRDFNEGEGNIINQTDGGMDFSNLKYLSAPNWYLAPYELKSGSTADSIRRSGRLAWDLNFSFVADTNFTPENWSSSKILQSDTIRNILQYTIGSHLPFLYQWDNSVSTEWDFCLSRVYHKPEIMKTNNVWSIGMQIVERY
;
A
#
# COMPACT_ATOMS: atom_id res chain seq x y z
N MET A 1 -14.27 15.28 14.68
CA MET A 1 -13.59 16.17 13.73
C MET A 1 -12.11 15.87 13.82
N THR A 2 -11.61 14.99 12.95
CA THR A 2 -10.19 14.70 12.85
C THR A 2 -9.57 15.85 12.06
N TYR A 3 -8.89 16.75 12.78
CA TYR A 3 -8.11 17.79 12.13
C TYR A 3 -6.88 17.11 11.54
N THR A 4 -6.57 17.40 10.28
CA THR A 4 -5.39 16.89 9.58
C THR A 4 -4.10 17.35 10.28
N ARG A 5 -3.70 16.65 11.33
CA ARG A 5 -2.61 17.00 12.25
C ARG A 5 -1.67 15.80 12.31
N PRO A 6 -0.45 15.91 11.76
CA PRO A 6 0.53 14.85 11.90
C PRO A 6 0.94 14.75 13.38
N LEU A 7 0.57 13.64 14.03
CA LEU A 7 0.92 13.33 15.43
C LEU A 7 1.94 12.21 15.47
N THR A 8 1.58 11.03 14.97
CA THR A 8 2.53 9.93 14.77
C THR A 8 2.33 9.39 13.37
N PRO A 9 3.00 9.99 12.36
CA PRO A 9 2.81 9.59 10.98
C PRO A 9 3.25 8.15 10.74
N ARG A 10 2.55 7.47 9.83
CA ARG A 10 2.81 6.09 9.44
C ARG A 10 3.08 6.00 7.94
N PHE A 11 4.12 5.25 7.58
CA PHE A 11 4.56 5.03 6.20
C PHE A 11 4.39 3.56 5.84
N TYR A 12 3.55 3.27 4.85
CA TYR A 12 3.34 1.93 4.33
C TYR A 12 4.23 1.73 3.11
N CYS A 13 5.35 1.05 3.30
CA CYS A 13 6.35 0.86 2.26
C CYS A 13 6.16 -0.49 1.59
N ASP A 14 6.02 -0.50 0.26
CA ASP A 14 5.91 -1.72 -0.52
C ASP A 14 7.27 -2.43 -0.59
N TRP A 15 7.31 -3.65 -0.07
CA TRP A 15 8.51 -4.46 -0.07
C TRP A 15 8.67 -5.32 -1.34
N VAL A 16 7.59 -5.64 -2.06
CA VAL A 16 7.56 -6.49 -3.27
C VAL A 16 8.30 -5.72 -4.34
N ASN A 17 7.92 -4.46 -4.55
CA ASN A 17 8.55 -3.58 -5.49
C ASN A 17 10.00 -3.24 -5.10
N TRP A 18 10.30 -3.13 -3.80
CA TRP A 18 11.66 -2.98 -3.33
C TRP A 18 12.53 -4.22 -3.64
N LEU A 19 12.02 -5.44 -3.40
CA LEU A 19 12.71 -6.70 -3.72
C LEU A 19 12.91 -6.90 -5.22
N LEU A 20 11.94 -6.52 -6.05
CA LEU A 20 12.07 -6.51 -7.51
C LEU A 20 13.18 -5.53 -7.95
N ALA A 21 13.20 -4.31 -7.39
CA ALA A 21 14.18 -3.30 -7.74
C ALA A 21 15.61 -3.67 -7.31
N GLU A 22 15.77 -4.35 -6.18
CA GLU A 22 17.06 -4.90 -5.71
C GLU A 22 17.49 -6.18 -6.46
N GLY A 23 16.64 -6.71 -7.35
CA GLY A 23 16.90 -7.95 -8.09
C GLY A 23 16.93 -9.20 -7.21
N LYS A 24 16.26 -9.16 -6.05
CA LYS A 24 16.08 -10.31 -5.16
C LYS A 24 14.93 -11.19 -5.59
N MET A 25 13.88 -10.56 -6.11
CA MET A 25 12.72 -11.22 -6.68
C MET A 25 12.66 -10.96 -8.19
N ALA A 26 12.11 -11.90 -8.93
CA ALA A 26 11.78 -11.78 -10.34
C ALA A 26 10.26 -11.69 -10.55
N THR A 27 9.83 -11.22 -11.71
CA THR A 27 8.39 -11.17 -12.04
C THR A 27 7.75 -12.55 -12.10
N SER A 28 8.53 -13.62 -12.27
CA SER A 28 8.08 -15.02 -12.22
C SER A 28 7.73 -15.52 -10.83
N ASP A 29 8.16 -14.80 -9.79
CA ASP A 29 7.90 -15.14 -8.38
C ASP A 29 6.52 -14.63 -7.93
N ILE A 30 5.85 -13.87 -8.79
CA ILE A 30 4.45 -13.49 -8.66
C ILE A 30 3.65 -14.45 -9.56
N THR A 31 2.84 -15.30 -8.94
CA THR A 31 2.09 -16.35 -9.64
C THR A 31 0.61 -16.27 -9.32
N ASP A 32 -0.19 -16.68 -10.28
CA ASP A 32 -1.60 -16.93 -10.08
C ASP A 32 -1.87 -18.44 -10.10
N ASN A 33 -2.90 -18.85 -9.39
CA ASN A 33 -3.51 -20.16 -9.55
C ASN A 33 -4.99 -19.92 -9.86
N LEU A 34 -5.26 -19.77 -11.15
CA LEU A 34 -6.59 -19.62 -11.71
C LEU A 34 -7.09 -20.99 -12.21
N PRO A 35 -8.32 -21.38 -11.88
CA PRO A 35 -8.96 -22.56 -12.46
C PRO A 35 -9.08 -22.40 -13.97
N ASN A 36 -8.56 -23.35 -14.73
CA ASN A 36 -8.62 -23.30 -16.19
C ASN A 36 -10.07 -23.27 -16.69
N GLY A 37 -10.38 -22.34 -17.59
CA GLY A 37 -11.67 -22.27 -18.28
C GLY A 37 -12.25 -20.86 -18.27
N ASN A 38 -13.33 -20.68 -17.52
CA ASN A 38 -14.09 -19.43 -17.47
C ASN A 38 -13.45 -18.39 -16.53
N VAL A 39 -12.58 -18.82 -15.60
CA VAL A 39 -11.76 -17.93 -14.78
C VAL A 39 -10.40 -17.70 -15.43
N SER A 40 -10.08 -16.46 -15.79
CA SER A 40 -8.80 -16.14 -16.45
C SER A 40 -8.44 -14.66 -16.34
N ILE A 41 -7.17 -14.32 -16.53
CA ILE A 41 -6.77 -12.92 -16.71
C ILE A 41 -7.30 -12.45 -18.08
N ALA A 42 -8.06 -11.35 -18.07
CA ALA A 42 -8.70 -10.84 -19.27
C ALA A 42 -7.66 -10.38 -20.31
N THR A 43 -8.06 -10.37 -21.60
CA THR A 43 -7.19 -9.85 -22.67
C THR A 43 -6.87 -8.38 -22.43
N GLY A 44 -5.59 -8.03 -22.43
CA GLY A 44 -5.12 -6.67 -22.14
C GLY A 44 -4.86 -6.41 -20.66
N SER A 45 -5.03 -7.42 -19.80
CA SER A 45 -4.59 -7.39 -18.40
C SER A 45 -3.42 -8.35 -18.18
N SER A 46 -2.66 -8.10 -17.11
CA SER A 46 -1.57 -8.98 -16.68
C SER A 46 -1.47 -9.02 -15.16
N LEU A 47 -1.02 -10.16 -14.63
CA LEU A 47 -0.81 -10.32 -13.19
C LEU A 47 0.25 -9.33 -12.67
N ILE A 48 1.34 -9.15 -13.41
CA ILE A 48 2.46 -8.29 -12.98
C ILE A 48 2.04 -6.82 -12.88
N GLU A 49 1.11 -6.38 -13.72
CA GLU A 49 0.61 -5.01 -13.65
C GLU A 49 -0.24 -4.75 -12.40
N MET A 50 -0.75 -5.78 -11.71
CA MET A 50 -1.34 -5.59 -10.38
C MET A 50 -0.29 -5.22 -9.30
N PHE A 51 1.00 -5.25 -9.62
CA PHE A 51 2.09 -4.89 -8.72
C PHE A 51 2.95 -3.72 -9.25
N ASP A 52 2.48 -2.98 -10.26
CA ASP A 52 3.21 -1.89 -10.93
C ASP A 52 3.24 -0.54 -10.19
N MET A 53 2.65 -0.50 -8.98
CA MET A 53 2.49 0.70 -8.15
C MET A 53 1.67 1.83 -8.81
N THR A 54 0.79 1.50 -9.74
CA THR A 54 -0.05 2.44 -10.50
C THR A 54 -1.53 2.04 -10.34
N PRO A 55 -2.20 2.50 -9.27
CA PRO A 55 -3.60 2.11 -8.98
C PRO A 55 -4.63 2.42 -10.07
N SER A 56 -4.32 3.32 -11.01
CA SER A 56 -5.20 3.65 -12.14
C SER A 56 -5.11 2.64 -13.29
N ASN A 57 -4.10 1.77 -13.29
CA ASN A 57 -3.93 0.73 -14.30
C ASN A 57 -4.74 -0.52 -13.92
N LEU A 58 -6.06 -0.46 -14.13
CA LEU A 58 -6.99 -1.52 -13.72
C LEU A 58 -6.78 -2.81 -14.52
N GLN A 59 -6.39 -3.86 -13.81
CA GLN A 59 -6.32 -5.22 -14.32
C GLN A 59 -7.63 -5.95 -14.08
N THR A 60 -8.05 -6.78 -15.03
CA THR A 60 -9.31 -7.51 -14.95
C THR A 60 -9.06 -9.02 -14.94
N ILE A 61 -9.68 -9.71 -13.97
CA ILE A 61 -9.81 -11.16 -13.94
C ILE A 61 -11.25 -11.48 -14.35
N THR A 62 -11.40 -12.20 -15.45
CA THR A 62 -12.69 -12.74 -15.88
C THR A 62 -13.11 -13.81 -14.88
N ALA A 63 -14.28 -13.61 -14.26
CA ALA A 63 -14.84 -14.54 -13.29
C ALA A 63 -16.37 -14.39 -13.15
N ASP A 64 -17.00 -13.48 -13.90
CA ASP A 64 -18.44 -13.20 -13.80
C ASP A 64 -19.26 -14.50 -13.88
N THR A 65 -20.23 -14.64 -12.97
CA THR A 65 -21.10 -15.82 -12.78
C THR A 65 -20.41 -17.12 -12.33
N GLU A 66 -19.09 -17.13 -12.21
CA GLU A 66 -18.34 -18.29 -11.70
C GLU A 66 -18.32 -18.31 -10.16
N SER A 67 -17.86 -19.43 -9.59
CA SER A 67 -17.71 -19.61 -8.13
C SER A 67 -16.34 -20.15 -7.72
N ASP A 68 -15.42 -20.27 -8.66
CA ASP A 68 -14.13 -20.88 -8.39
C ASP A 68 -13.19 -19.91 -7.67
N GLN A 69 -12.42 -20.44 -6.74
CA GLN A 69 -11.44 -19.68 -5.97
C GLN A 69 -10.24 -19.27 -6.83
N ILE A 70 -9.83 -18.02 -6.69
CA ILE A 70 -8.66 -17.40 -7.33
C ILE A 70 -7.58 -17.20 -6.29
N GLN A 71 -6.32 -17.51 -6.62
CA GLN A 71 -5.20 -17.28 -5.73
C GLN A 71 -4.14 -16.44 -6.44
N ILE A 72 -3.71 -15.37 -5.79
CA ILE A 72 -2.55 -14.56 -6.19
C ILE A 72 -1.48 -14.77 -5.13
N GLN A 73 -0.30 -15.19 -5.55
CA GLN A 73 0.80 -15.56 -4.68
C GLN A 73 2.08 -14.79 -5.03
N VAL A 74 2.83 -14.42 -4.00
CA VAL A 74 4.14 -13.78 -4.10
C VAL A 74 5.15 -14.63 -3.33
N ASP A 75 6.22 -15.05 -3.99
CA ASP A 75 7.41 -15.63 -3.36
C ASP A 75 8.44 -14.51 -3.13
N THR A 76 8.67 -14.15 -1.87
CA THR A 76 9.65 -13.11 -1.52
C THR A 76 11.09 -13.55 -1.75
N THR A 77 11.34 -14.84 -2.02
CA THR A 77 12.65 -15.52 -2.12
C THR A 77 13.49 -15.51 -0.83
N ILE A 78 12.96 -14.94 0.25
CA ILE A 78 13.65 -14.81 1.53
C ILE A 78 13.14 -15.91 2.47
N ALA A 79 13.87 -17.01 2.52
CA ALA A 79 13.53 -18.21 3.28
C ALA A 79 13.86 -18.12 4.79
N THR A 80 14.11 -16.92 5.32
CA THR A 80 14.43 -16.72 6.74
C THR A 80 13.38 -15.85 7.37
N ASP A 81 12.61 -16.43 8.28
CA ASP A 81 11.51 -15.73 8.98
C ASP A 81 11.97 -14.42 9.64
N ALA A 82 13.16 -14.44 10.23
CA ALA A 82 13.74 -13.25 10.87
C ALA A 82 14.06 -12.13 9.88
N SER A 83 14.11 -12.35 8.57
CA SER A 83 14.48 -11.32 7.59
C SER A 83 13.30 -10.74 6.84
N GLN A 84 12.07 -11.21 7.08
CA GLN A 84 10.86 -10.70 6.45
C GLN A 84 9.84 -10.32 7.51
N GLU A 85 9.45 -9.05 7.55
CA GLU A 85 8.36 -8.59 8.41
C GLU A 85 7.37 -7.82 7.54
N SER A 86 6.37 -8.53 7.04
CA SER A 86 5.18 -7.89 6.47
C SER A 86 4.20 -7.58 7.58
N SER A 87 3.56 -6.41 7.49
CA SER A 87 2.59 -5.94 8.48
C SER A 87 1.34 -5.32 7.87
N PHE A 88 1.30 -5.13 6.54
CA PHE A 88 0.10 -4.67 5.85
C PHE A 88 -0.06 -5.25 4.44
N VAL A 89 -1.31 -5.21 3.98
CA VAL A 89 -1.67 -5.27 2.56
C VAL A 89 -2.66 -4.16 2.25
N ALA A 90 -2.44 -3.47 1.14
CA ALA A 90 -3.36 -2.52 0.55
C ALA A 90 -3.75 -2.99 -0.85
N ILE A 91 -5.05 -3.00 -1.14
CA ILE A 91 -5.59 -3.31 -2.45
C ILE A 91 -6.25 -2.03 -2.96
N TYR A 92 -5.71 -1.47 -4.05
CA TYR A 92 -6.18 -0.24 -4.65
C TYR A 92 -6.92 -0.51 -5.96
N GLY A 93 -7.93 0.32 -6.21
CA GLY A 93 -8.70 0.29 -7.45
C GLY A 93 -9.45 -1.01 -7.65
N HIS A 94 -10.27 -1.42 -6.68
CA HIS A 94 -11.03 -2.66 -6.76
C HIS A 94 -12.55 -2.46 -6.76
N ASN A 95 -13.25 -3.39 -7.41
CA ASN A 95 -14.73 -3.47 -7.46
C ASN A 95 -15.30 -4.60 -6.57
N PHE A 96 -14.60 -4.95 -5.50
CA PHE A 96 -14.90 -6.15 -4.70
C PHE A 96 -16.32 -6.20 -4.12
N GLN A 97 -16.94 -5.05 -3.82
CA GLN A 97 -18.32 -5.04 -3.31
C GLN A 97 -19.32 -5.33 -4.42
N ASP A 98 -19.12 -4.76 -5.62
CA ASP A 98 -19.98 -5.02 -6.79
C ASP A 98 -19.81 -6.46 -7.31
N ALA A 99 -18.58 -6.96 -7.33
CA ALA A 99 -18.26 -8.32 -7.79
C ALA A 99 -18.60 -9.42 -6.76
N ASN A 100 -19.14 -9.07 -5.58
CA ASN A 100 -19.52 -9.98 -4.50
C ASN A 100 -18.35 -10.84 -3.98
N ILE A 101 -17.23 -10.17 -3.69
CA ILE A 101 -15.96 -10.82 -3.34
C ILE A 101 -15.78 -10.89 -1.82
N LYS A 102 -15.29 -12.05 -1.40
CA LYS A 102 -14.63 -12.23 -0.10
C LYS A 102 -13.21 -12.71 -0.33
N PHE A 103 -12.27 -12.33 0.52
CA PHE A 103 -10.88 -12.76 0.38
C PHE A 103 -10.28 -13.16 1.72
N LYS A 104 -9.24 -13.98 1.69
CA LYS A 104 -8.41 -14.26 2.86
C LYS A 104 -6.95 -14.06 2.51
N PHE A 105 -6.15 -13.82 3.53
CA PHE A 105 -4.72 -13.59 3.41
C PHE A 105 -3.96 -14.64 4.21
N GLN A 106 -2.91 -15.22 3.60
CA GLN A 106 -2.21 -16.38 4.15
C GLN A 106 -0.69 -16.23 3.94
N HIS A 107 0.09 -16.79 4.86
CA HIS A 107 1.55 -16.94 4.73
C HIS A 107 1.97 -18.42 4.72
N SER A 108 3.07 -18.74 4.07
CA SER A 108 3.69 -20.08 4.13
C SER A 108 5.19 -20.06 3.83
N ASP A 109 5.92 -21.08 4.28
CA ASP A 109 7.28 -21.40 3.79
C ASP A 109 7.28 -22.28 2.54
N THR A 110 6.10 -22.70 2.08
CA THR A 110 5.96 -23.62 0.96
C THR A 110 5.06 -23.02 -0.10
N SER A 111 5.47 -23.07 -1.35
CA SER A 111 4.69 -22.57 -2.49
C SER A 111 3.31 -23.23 -2.62
N GLY A 112 3.16 -24.46 -2.11
CA GLY A 112 1.91 -25.21 -2.13
C GLY A 112 0.93 -24.84 -1.01
N PHE A 113 1.35 -24.05 0.00
CA PHE A 113 0.55 -23.76 1.20
C PHE A 113 -0.01 -25.02 1.85
N THR A 114 0.82 -26.07 1.97
CA THR A 114 0.39 -27.35 2.54
C THR A 114 0.07 -27.23 4.02
N ASP A 115 -0.86 -28.06 4.51
CA ASP A 115 -1.16 -28.17 5.94
C ASP A 115 0.11 -28.39 6.77
N GLY A 116 0.16 -27.76 7.93
CA GLY A 116 1.33 -27.67 8.81
C GLY A 116 2.28 -26.52 8.46
N ASN A 117 2.24 -25.99 7.23
CA ASN A 117 3.16 -24.94 6.75
C ASN A 117 2.48 -23.61 6.41
N VAL A 118 1.18 -23.47 6.67
CA VAL A 118 0.40 -22.27 6.39
C VAL A 118 0.00 -21.55 7.68
N VAL A 119 -0.03 -20.21 7.63
CA VAL A 119 -0.52 -19.33 8.69
C VAL A 119 -1.64 -18.46 8.15
N ASN A 120 -2.75 -18.41 8.88
CA ASN A 120 -3.91 -17.57 8.58
C ASN A 120 -3.98 -16.45 9.64
N PRO A 121 -3.25 -15.33 9.47
CA PRO A 121 -3.16 -14.29 10.49
C PRO A 121 -4.51 -13.60 10.71
N ALA A 122 -4.70 -13.02 11.91
CA ALA A 122 -5.80 -12.10 12.16
C ALA A 122 -5.60 -10.84 11.34
N LEU A 123 -6.64 -10.39 10.64
CA LEU A 123 -6.61 -9.14 9.88
C LEU A 123 -7.25 -8.05 10.71
N THR A 124 -6.50 -6.98 10.96
CA THR A 124 -6.99 -5.78 11.63
C THR A 124 -7.37 -4.76 10.56
N GLU A 125 -8.64 -4.35 10.56
CA GLU A 125 -9.12 -3.32 9.65
C GLU A 125 -8.40 -1.99 9.90
N ILE A 126 -7.93 -1.36 8.81
CA ILE A 126 -7.54 0.04 8.82
C ILE A 126 -8.52 0.85 7.96
N VAL A 127 -8.85 0.36 6.76
CA VAL A 127 -9.84 0.96 5.86
C VAL A 127 -10.62 -0.11 5.10
N ASN A 128 -11.94 0.02 5.07
CA ASN A 128 -12.87 -0.66 4.17
C ASN A 128 -12.87 -2.20 4.29
N LEU A 129 -13.08 -2.72 5.50
CA LEU A 129 -13.43 -4.13 5.75
C LEU A 129 -14.77 -4.22 6.51
N ASN A 130 -15.83 -4.66 5.84
CA ASN A 130 -17.17 -4.86 6.39
C ASN A 130 -17.20 -5.83 7.59
N SER A 131 -16.22 -6.73 7.65
CA SER A 131 -16.09 -7.74 8.71
C SER A 131 -15.44 -7.20 10.00
N GLY A 132 -14.93 -5.96 10.00
CA GLY A 132 -14.03 -5.47 11.04
C GLY A 132 -12.77 -6.34 11.15
N ASN A 133 -12.25 -6.50 12.38
CA ASN A 133 -11.11 -7.39 12.62
C ASN A 133 -11.50 -8.85 12.35
N VAL A 134 -10.86 -9.46 11.35
CA VAL A 134 -11.02 -10.87 11.01
C VAL A 134 -10.15 -11.68 11.96
N ALA A 135 -10.77 -12.60 12.72
CA ALA A 135 -10.03 -13.43 13.66
C ALA A 135 -9.05 -14.37 12.95
N ALA A 136 -7.86 -14.53 13.54
CA ALA A 136 -6.89 -15.52 13.11
C ALA A 136 -7.51 -16.91 13.15
N ASP A 137 -7.07 -17.76 12.23
CA ASP A 137 -7.28 -19.20 12.36
C ASP A 137 -5.96 -19.83 12.78
N ALA A 138 -5.90 -20.25 14.04
CA ALA A 138 -4.71 -20.88 14.62
C ALA A 138 -4.45 -22.29 14.06
N THR A 139 -5.32 -22.82 13.18
CA THR A 139 -5.05 -24.07 12.49
C THR A 139 -4.11 -23.82 11.31
N ALA A 140 -2.99 -24.54 11.30
CA ALA A 140 -2.07 -24.60 10.15
C ALA A 140 -2.70 -25.43 9.01
N ASN A 141 -3.89 -25.05 8.55
CA ASN A 141 -4.63 -25.74 7.50
C ASN A 141 -4.89 -24.78 6.34
N ALA A 142 -4.60 -25.22 5.12
CA ALA A 142 -4.66 -24.44 3.90
C ALA A 142 -6.07 -23.95 3.57
N THR A 143 -7.05 -24.80 3.89
CA THR A 143 -8.47 -24.57 3.62
C THR A 143 -9.14 -23.76 4.72
N ALA A 144 -8.52 -23.70 5.90
CA ALA A 144 -9.00 -22.95 7.05
C ALA A 144 -8.76 -21.43 6.87
N GLY A 145 -9.19 -20.63 7.84
CA GLY A 145 -9.15 -19.16 7.78
C GLY A 145 -10.51 -18.51 7.54
N ASN A 146 -10.71 -17.37 8.19
CA ASN A 146 -11.89 -16.54 7.97
C ASN A 146 -11.67 -15.61 6.76
N TYR A 147 -12.75 -15.38 6.01
CA TYR A 147 -12.74 -14.42 4.91
C TYR A 147 -13.07 -13.01 5.42
N ALA A 148 -12.37 -12.03 4.86
CA ALA A 148 -12.69 -10.63 4.93
C ALA A 148 -13.57 -10.23 3.73
N THR A 149 -14.49 -9.31 3.94
CA THR A 149 -15.32 -8.72 2.89
C THR A 149 -15.18 -7.20 2.91
N PRO A 150 -14.75 -6.55 1.82
CA PRO A 150 -14.81 -5.09 1.75
C PRO A 150 -16.24 -4.57 1.86
N ALA A 151 -16.41 -3.40 2.50
CA ALA A 151 -17.73 -2.78 2.63
C ALA A 151 -18.15 -2.02 1.37
N ASN A 152 -17.18 -1.52 0.61
CA ASN A 152 -17.35 -0.69 -0.57
C ASN A 152 -16.30 -1.03 -1.65
N ASN A 153 -16.50 -0.51 -2.85
CA ASN A 153 -15.47 -0.46 -3.89
C ASN A 153 -14.47 0.67 -3.62
N GLY A 154 -13.41 0.71 -4.43
CA GLY A 154 -12.37 1.73 -4.37
C GLY A 154 -11.06 1.14 -3.89
N TRP A 155 -10.85 1.09 -2.58
CA TRP A 155 -9.62 0.56 -1.99
C TRP A 155 -9.84 -0.01 -0.59
N THR A 156 -8.96 -0.92 -0.17
CA THR A 156 -8.99 -1.56 1.14
C THR A 156 -7.57 -1.63 1.71
N LEU A 157 -7.43 -1.41 3.01
CA LEU A 157 -6.17 -1.49 3.73
C LEU A 157 -6.38 -2.23 5.04
N PHE A 158 -5.54 -3.23 5.30
CA PHE A 158 -5.54 -3.97 6.55
C PHE A 158 -4.13 -4.28 7.01
N SER A 159 -4.01 -4.51 8.32
CA SER A 159 -2.77 -4.92 8.96
C SER A 159 -2.90 -6.29 9.59
N PHE A 160 -1.77 -6.90 9.90
CA PHE A 160 -1.68 -8.18 10.59
C PHE A 160 -0.37 -8.24 11.37
N ALA A 161 -0.30 -9.13 12.35
CA ALA A 161 0.94 -9.39 13.04
C ALA A 161 1.86 -10.22 12.13
N SER A 162 3.10 -9.75 11.93
CA SER A 162 4.13 -10.55 11.28
C SER A 162 4.32 -11.85 12.08
N THR A 163 4.35 -12.97 11.36
CA THR A 163 4.37 -14.32 11.91
C THR A 163 5.48 -15.13 11.25
N GLU A 164 5.83 -16.26 11.85
CA GLU A 164 6.68 -17.28 11.22
C GLU A 164 6.07 -17.75 9.88
N LYS A 165 6.88 -18.35 9.02
CA LYS A 165 6.51 -18.93 7.71
C LYS A 165 6.16 -17.89 6.66
N ASN A 166 7.07 -16.96 6.39
CA ASN A 166 6.77 -15.73 5.66
C ASN A 166 7.41 -15.62 4.27
N GLN A 167 8.00 -16.70 3.74
CA GLN A 167 8.58 -16.67 2.40
C GLN A 167 7.51 -16.41 1.33
N TYR A 168 6.39 -17.12 1.40
CA TYR A 168 5.27 -17.02 0.46
C TYR A 168 4.10 -16.30 1.09
N VAL A 169 3.53 -15.38 0.34
CA VAL A 169 2.33 -14.63 0.71
C VAL A 169 1.25 -14.89 -0.32
N ARG A 170 0.01 -15.15 0.11
CA ARG A 170 -1.11 -15.43 -0.79
C ARG A 170 -2.35 -14.64 -0.40
N ILE A 171 -2.95 -14.00 -1.40
CA ILE A 171 -4.32 -13.49 -1.34
C ILE A 171 -5.21 -14.48 -2.08
N THR A 172 -6.13 -15.06 -1.35
CA THR A 172 -7.11 -16.01 -1.87
C THR A 172 -8.44 -15.28 -2.00
N ILE A 173 -8.88 -15.06 -3.24
CA ILE A 173 -10.10 -14.38 -3.63
C ILE A 173 -11.17 -15.44 -3.92
N ASP A 174 -12.37 -15.24 -3.40
CA ASP A 174 -13.47 -16.19 -3.48
C ASP A 174 -14.79 -15.45 -3.65
N ALA A 175 -15.77 -16.11 -4.25
CA ALA A 175 -17.11 -15.57 -4.41
C ALA A 175 -17.92 -15.80 -3.13
N ASP A 176 -18.77 -14.86 -2.74
CA ASP A 176 -19.82 -15.16 -1.77
C ASP A 176 -21.03 -15.83 -2.44
N GLY A 177 -20.84 -17.08 -2.87
CA GLY A 177 -21.79 -17.84 -3.68
C GLY A 177 -21.34 -17.89 -5.14
N THR A 178 -21.52 -16.78 -5.87
CA THR A 178 -21.03 -16.57 -7.24
C THR A 178 -20.55 -15.14 -7.40
N TYR A 179 -19.57 -14.91 -8.27
CA TYR A 179 -19.17 -13.56 -8.65
C TYR A 179 -20.32 -12.88 -9.41
N SER A 180 -20.56 -11.61 -9.08
CA SER A 180 -21.62 -10.79 -9.69
C SER A 180 -21.11 -9.90 -10.83
N ASP A 181 -19.78 -9.84 -11.01
CA ASP A 181 -19.09 -9.14 -12.08
C ASP A 181 -17.67 -9.71 -12.21
N ASN A 182 -16.96 -9.34 -13.28
CA ASN A 182 -15.52 -9.56 -13.38
C ASN A 182 -14.78 -8.77 -12.30
N ILE A 183 -13.64 -9.30 -11.89
CA ILE A 183 -12.86 -8.72 -10.79
C ILE A 183 -11.90 -7.70 -11.37
N GLN A 184 -11.93 -6.48 -10.84
CA GLN A 184 -11.00 -5.41 -11.20
C GLN A 184 -10.10 -5.11 -10.02
N ILE A 185 -8.79 -4.98 -10.28
CA ILE A 185 -7.77 -4.63 -9.29
C ILE A 185 -6.76 -3.71 -9.98
N GLY A 186 -6.51 -2.53 -9.42
CA GLY A 186 -5.48 -1.62 -9.91
C GLY A 186 -4.09 -2.00 -9.41
N TYR A 187 -3.90 -2.03 -8.10
CA TYR A 187 -2.58 -2.27 -7.50
C TYR A 187 -2.71 -2.97 -6.14
N ILE A 188 -1.86 -3.95 -5.89
CA ILE A 188 -1.71 -4.64 -4.62
C ILE A 188 -0.35 -4.25 -4.02
N SER A 189 -0.38 -3.54 -2.90
CA SER A 189 0.80 -3.24 -2.11
C SER A 189 0.86 -4.20 -0.92
N ILE A 190 1.99 -4.87 -0.76
CA ILE A 190 2.29 -5.70 0.40
C ILE A 190 3.57 -5.13 1.00
N GLY A 191 3.70 -5.14 2.31
CA GLY A 191 4.98 -4.82 2.93
C GLY A 191 4.89 -4.44 4.38
N LYS A 192 5.77 -3.53 4.78
CA LYS A 192 5.95 -3.10 6.17
C LYS A 192 5.51 -1.66 6.35
N TYR A 193 4.64 -1.42 7.33
CA TYR A 193 4.40 -0.08 7.83
C TYR A 193 5.44 0.31 8.89
N ILE A 194 5.85 1.57 8.88
CA ILE A 194 6.79 2.14 9.85
C ILE A 194 6.12 3.35 10.49
N ASP A 195 6.03 3.33 11.81
CA ASP A 195 5.56 4.45 12.61
C ASP A 195 6.72 5.37 12.99
N LEU A 196 6.54 6.67 12.80
CA LEU A 196 7.51 7.64 13.28
C LEU A 196 7.42 7.81 14.81
N PRO A 197 8.55 8.00 15.50
CA PRO A 197 8.61 7.96 16.97
C PRO A 197 7.95 9.16 17.66
N ASN A 198 7.78 10.27 16.94
CA ASN A 198 7.20 11.50 17.46
C ASN A 198 6.57 12.34 16.35
N ALA A 199 5.79 13.33 16.75
CA ALA A 199 5.25 14.34 15.86
C ALA A 199 6.37 15.13 15.18
N PRO A 200 6.18 15.52 13.91
CA PRO A 200 7.08 16.46 13.27
C PRO A 200 7.08 17.81 14.00
N ASP A 201 8.17 18.55 13.83
CA ASP A 201 8.38 19.85 14.42
C ASP A 201 7.26 20.83 14.03
N ILE A 202 7.00 21.83 14.89
CA ILE A 202 5.85 22.74 14.82
C ILE A 202 5.70 23.54 13.51
N ASN A 203 6.67 23.45 12.59
CA ASN A 203 6.70 24.15 11.31
C ASN A 203 6.41 23.22 10.11
N ILE A 204 5.42 22.32 10.24
CA ILE A 204 4.92 21.54 9.10
C ILE A 204 4.30 22.52 8.09
N LYS A 205 4.81 22.53 6.87
CA LYS A 205 4.17 23.23 5.76
C LYS A 205 3.37 22.23 4.95
N ARG A 206 2.06 22.46 4.87
CA ARG A 206 1.20 21.87 3.84
C ARG A 206 1.16 22.85 2.69
N ASP A 207 1.50 22.38 1.51
CA ASP A 207 1.30 23.16 0.30
C ASP A 207 0.45 22.37 -0.70
N PHE A 208 -0.31 23.08 -1.53
CA PHE A 208 -0.72 22.54 -2.80
C PHE A 208 0.45 22.80 -3.72
N ASN A 209 1.12 21.77 -4.23
CA ASN A 209 2.39 21.93 -4.94
C ASN A 209 2.17 22.71 -6.26
N GLU A 210 2.19 24.03 -6.16
CA GLU A 210 1.96 24.98 -7.24
C GLU A 210 3.26 25.21 -8.04
N GLY A 211 4.43 25.06 -7.40
CA GLY A 211 5.73 25.43 -7.95
C GLY A 211 6.24 24.61 -9.14
N GLU A 212 5.77 23.37 -9.31
CA GLU A 212 6.31 22.43 -10.30
C GLU A 212 5.49 22.26 -11.59
N GLY A 213 4.59 23.19 -11.87
CA GLY A 213 3.76 23.08 -13.06
C GLY A 213 2.55 23.98 -13.08
N ASN A 214 2.15 24.53 -11.94
CA ASN A 214 1.03 25.46 -11.85
C ASN A 214 1.57 26.89 -11.85
N ILE A 215 1.99 27.35 -13.02
CA ILE A 215 2.61 28.66 -13.19
C ILE A 215 1.54 29.65 -13.59
N ILE A 216 1.33 30.67 -12.76
CA ILE A 216 0.60 31.88 -13.16
C ILE A 216 1.65 32.82 -13.78
N ASN A 217 1.57 33.01 -15.09
CA ASN A 217 2.44 33.92 -15.81
C ASN A 217 1.70 35.23 -16.04
N GLN A 218 2.35 36.34 -15.72
CA GLN A 218 1.88 37.66 -16.08
C GLN A 218 2.51 38.06 -17.41
N THR A 219 1.69 38.48 -18.37
CA THR A 219 2.14 39.10 -19.61
C THR A 219 2.69 40.51 -19.33
N ASP A 220 3.58 41.00 -20.19
CA ASP A 220 4.11 42.37 -20.09
C ASP A 220 3.01 43.45 -20.15
N GLY A 221 1.82 43.11 -20.67
CA GLY A 221 0.64 43.97 -20.68
C GLY A 221 -0.23 43.91 -19.42
N GLY A 222 0.16 43.15 -18.40
CA GLY A 222 -0.53 43.04 -17.12
C GLY A 222 -1.70 42.05 -17.07
N MET A 223 -1.88 41.21 -18.10
CA MET A 223 -2.84 40.09 -18.06
C MET A 223 -2.16 38.84 -17.51
N ASP A 224 -2.83 38.16 -16.58
CA ASP A 224 -2.37 36.88 -16.03
C ASP A 224 -2.99 35.70 -16.78
N PHE A 225 -2.20 34.68 -17.07
CA PHE A 225 -2.67 33.38 -17.56
C PHE A 225 -2.03 32.26 -16.75
N SER A 226 -2.82 31.21 -16.46
CA SER A 226 -2.36 30.06 -15.68
C SER A 226 -2.24 28.83 -16.56
N ASN A 227 -1.18 28.05 -16.33
CA ASN A 227 -1.08 26.69 -16.81
C ASN A 227 -1.14 25.78 -15.59
N LEU A 228 -2.07 24.81 -15.57
CA LEU A 228 -2.25 23.87 -14.47
C LEU A 228 -1.89 22.46 -14.96
N LYS A 229 -0.80 21.88 -14.44
CA LYS A 229 -0.40 20.50 -14.80
C LYS A 229 -1.11 19.45 -13.96
N TYR A 230 -1.38 19.76 -12.69
CA TYR A 230 -1.84 18.79 -11.70
C TYR A 230 -3.28 19.10 -11.29
N LEU A 231 -4.22 18.91 -12.22
CA LEU A 231 -5.63 19.20 -11.98
C LEU A 231 -6.23 18.27 -10.93
N SER A 232 -6.14 16.97 -11.14
CA SER A 232 -6.66 15.94 -10.24
C SER A 232 -5.98 14.61 -10.51
N ALA A 233 -5.93 13.74 -9.50
CA ALA A 233 -5.46 12.38 -9.66
C ALA A 233 -6.29 11.58 -10.68
N PRO A 234 -5.69 10.58 -11.36
CA PRO A 234 -6.44 9.62 -12.16
C PRO A 234 -7.30 8.72 -11.26
N ASN A 235 -8.40 8.19 -11.82
CA ASN A 235 -9.29 7.30 -11.06
C ASN A 235 -8.63 5.93 -10.82
N TRP A 236 -8.89 5.35 -9.66
CA TRP A 236 -8.53 3.99 -9.25
C TRP A 236 -9.84 3.19 -9.19
N TYR A 237 -10.46 2.89 -10.33
CA TYR A 237 -11.87 2.48 -10.42
C TYR A 237 -12.86 3.60 -10.02
N LEU A 238 -12.77 4.10 -8.79
CA LEU A 238 -13.41 5.32 -8.30
C LEU A 238 -12.42 6.50 -8.24
N ALA A 239 -12.85 7.67 -7.77
CA ALA A 239 -11.88 8.72 -7.47
C ALA A 239 -10.94 8.24 -6.35
N PRO A 240 -9.67 8.68 -6.31
CA PRO A 240 -8.76 8.24 -5.27
C PRO A 240 -9.29 8.51 -3.87
N TYR A 241 -9.11 7.52 -2.99
CA TYR A 241 -9.61 7.48 -1.61
C TYR A 241 -11.14 7.45 -1.45
N GLU A 242 -11.90 7.43 -2.54
CA GLU A 242 -13.36 7.32 -2.51
C GLU A 242 -13.79 5.88 -2.19
N LEU A 243 -14.77 5.74 -1.30
CA LEU A 243 -15.40 4.47 -0.95
C LEU A 243 -16.90 4.56 -1.20
N LYS A 244 -17.42 3.77 -2.14
CA LYS A 244 -18.86 3.62 -2.35
C LYS A 244 -19.23 2.34 -3.09
N SER A 245 -20.53 2.09 -3.17
CA SER A 245 -21.10 1.08 -4.05
C SER A 245 -21.27 1.61 -5.48
N GLY A 246 -21.10 0.74 -6.48
CA GLY A 246 -21.11 1.08 -7.90
C GLY A 246 -19.76 1.51 -8.48
N SER A 247 -19.77 1.81 -9.79
CA SER A 247 -18.58 2.00 -10.64
C SER A 247 -18.34 3.43 -11.11
N THR A 248 -19.19 4.38 -10.72
CA THR A 248 -19.13 5.76 -11.24
C THR A 248 -18.54 6.69 -10.20
N ALA A 249 -17.32 7.19 -10.39
CA ALA A 249 -16.69 8.18 -9.50
C ALA A 249 -17.53 9.46 -9.29
N ASP A 250 -17.39 10.12 -8.15
CA ASP A 250 -18.10 11.37 -7.87
C ASP A 250 -17.70 12.52 -8.83
N SER A 251 -18.67 13.39 -9.15
CA SER A 251 -18.48 14.48 -10.12
C SER A 251 -17.60 15.60 -9.60
N ILE A 252 -17.53 15.78 -8.28
CA ILE A 252 -16.69 16.77 -7.61
C ILE A 252 -15.61 16.02 -6.84
N ARG A 253 -14.36 16.21 -7.25
CA ARG A 253 -13.19 15.54 -6.66
C ARG A 253 -12.13 16.54 -6.24
N ARG A 254 -11.25 16.11 -5.32
CA ARG A 254 -10.12 16.92 -4.88
C ARG A 254 -9.26 17.32 -6.09
N SER A 255 -8.93 18.60 -6.15
CA SER A 255 -8.06 19.15 -7.17
C SER A 255 -6.75 19.63 -6.56
N GLY A 256 -5.68 19.59 -7.35
CA GLY A 256 -4.34 19.98 -6.90
C GLY A 256 -3.62 18.88 -6.11
N ARG A 257 -2.29 18.86 -6.25
CA ARG A 257 -1.38 17.87 -5.66
C ARG A 257 -0.93 18.29 -4.26
N LEU A 258 -1.08 17.41 -3.27
CA LEU A 258 -0.60 17.71 -1.92
C LEU A 258 0.92 17.57 -1.80
N ALA A 259 1.54 18.47 -1.02
CA ALA A 259 2.92 18.37 -0.57
C ALA A 259 3.02 18.67 0.93
N TRP A 260 3.95 17.98 1.60
CA TRP A 260 4.22 18.12 3.02
C TRP A 260 5.70 18.23 3.28
N ASP A 261 6.10 19.28 3.99
CA ASP A 261 7.45 19.39 4.55
C ASP A 261 7.43 18.86 5.98
N LEU A 262 8.03 17.69 6.18
CA LEU A 262 8.13 17.01 7.47
C LEU A 262 9.56 17.15 8.01
N ASN A 263 9.68 17.83 9.15
CA ASN A 263 10.95 17.97 9.86
C ASN A 263 10.86 17.28 11.21
N PHE A 264 11.87 16.48 11.55
CA PHE A 264 11.98 15.82 12.83
C PHE A 264 13.32 16.17 13.45
N SER A 265 13.29 16.93 14.54
CA SER A 265 14.48 17.28 15.31
C SER A 265 14.69 16.32 16.49
N PHE A 266 15.94 16.17 16.92
CA PHE A 266 16.34 15.37 18.09
C PHE A 266 15.88 13.91 18.10
N VAL A 267 15.83 13.26 16.93
CA VAL A 267 15.50 11.83 16.82
C VAL A 267 16.62 10.99 17.42
N ALA A 268 16.31 10.11 18.37
CA ALA A 268 17.29 9.21 18.98
C ALA A 268 17.94 8.28 17.94
N ASP A 269 19.21 7.94 18.11
CA ASP A 269 19.96 7.03 17.21
C ASP A 269 19.21 5.71 16.97
N THR A 270 18.61 5.15 18.02
CA THR A 270 17.82 3.91 17.98
C THR A 270 16.57 3.98 17.10
N ASN A 271 16.01 5.18 16.90
CA ASN A 271 14.81 5.39 16.08
C ASN A 271 15.18 5.83 14.66
N PHE A 272 16.44 6.23 14.43
CA PHE A 272 16.90 6.68 13.13
C PHE A 272 17.54 5.55 12.33
N THR A 273 18.49 4.82 12.93
CA THR A 273 19.24 3.74 12.27
C THR A 273 19.12 2.43 13.05
N PRO A 274 19.02 1.27 12.39
CA PRO A 274 19.09 0.00 13.09
C PRO A 274 20.45 -0.17 13.77
N GLU A 275 20.46 -0.88 14.90
CA GLU A 275 21.66 -1.16 15.69
C GLU A 275 22.75 -1.88 14.86
N ASN A 276 22.32 -2.76 13.95
CA ASN A 276 23.21 -3.51 13.07
C ASN A 276 22.83 -3.26 11.61
N TRP A 277 23.72 -2.56 10.89
CA TRP A 277 23.60 -2.38 9.45
C TRP A 277 24.24 -3.56 8.69
N SER A 278 23.78 -4.78 8.99
CA SER A 278 24.21 -6.01 8.30
C SER A 278 23.03 -6.64 7.57
N SER A 279 23.34 -7.43 6.54
CA SER A 279 22.37 -7.93 5.55
C SER A 279 21.18 -8.69 6.13
N SER A 280 21.31 -9.33 7.29
CA SER A 280 20.23 -10.12 7.89
C SER A 280 19.29 -9.33 8.81
N LYS A 281 19.74 -8.18 9.34
CA LYS A 281 19.00 -7.38 10.35
C LYS A 281 18.44 -6.08 9.82
N ILE A 282 18.83 -5.69 8.60
CA ILE A 282 18.41 -4.43 8.00
C ILE A 282 16.89 -4.36 7.79
N LEU A 283 16.19 -5.49 7.74
CA LEU A 283 14.74 -5.59 7.54
C LEU A 283 13.94 -5.76 8.85
N GLN A 284 14.61 -5.85 10.00
CA GLN A 284 14.01 -6.18 11.31
C GLN A 284 13.68 -4.96 12.17
N SER A 285 14.02 -3.74 11.73
CA SER A 285 13.88 -2.55 12.57
C SER A 285 12.88 -1.57 11.97
N ASP A 286 12.24 -0.81 12.85
CA ASP A 286 11.25 0.22 12.53
C ASP A 286 11.89 1.59 12.67
N THR A 287 12.93 1.85 11.86
CA THR A 287 13.63 3.14 11.92
C THR A 287 13.34 4.01 10.70
N ILE A 288 13.55 5.31 10.85
CA ILE A 288 13.37 6.28 9.75
C ILE A 288 14.19 5.87 8.51
N ARG A 289 15.37 5.31 8.73
CA ARG A 289 16.24 4.88 7.63
C ARG A 289 15.67 3.69 6.84
N ASN A 290 14.82 2.85 7.45
CA ASN A 290 14.11 1.80 6.74
C ASN A 290 13.12 2.37 5.71
N ILE A 291 12.44 3.49 6.02
CA ILE A 291 11.57 4.20 5.06
C ILE A 291 12.38 4.59 3.83
N LEU A 292 13.55 5.21 4.03
CA LEU A 292 14.42 5.61 2.92
C LEU A 292 14.98 4.41 2.14
N GLN A 293 15.17 3.27 2.79
CA GLN A 293 15.63 2.07 2.11
C GLN A 293 14.54 1.45 1.23
N TYR A 294 13.35 1.22 1.78
CA TYR A 294 12.23 0.63 1.04
C TYR A 294 11.74 1.53 -0.09
N THR A 295 11.92 2.85 0.04
CA THR A 295 11.60 3.81 -1.02
C THR A 295 12.75 4.05 -2.01
N ILE A 296 13.91 3.41 -1.78
CA ILE A 296 15.16 3.63 -2.54
C ILE A 296 15.46 5.13 -2.62
N GLY A 297 15.42 5.79 -1.47
CA GLY A 297 15.56 7.23 -1.27
C GLY A 297 14.31 8.01 -1.69
N SER A 298 13.94 7.93 -2.96
CA SER A 298 12.79 8.64 -3.54
C SER A 298 12.17 7.95 -4.75
N HIS A 299 12.61 6.77 -5.14
CA HIS A 299 12.15 6.13 -6.39
C HIS A 299 10.81 5.43 -6.23
N LEU A 300 10.60 4.67 -5.16
CA LEU A 300 9.36 3.92 -4.95
C LEU A 300 8.36 4.76 -4.12
N PRO A 301 7.09 4.84 -4.54
CA PRO A 301 6.03 5.45 -3.73
C PRO A 301 5.68 4.60 -2.51
N PHE A 302 4.92 5.19 -1.60
CA PHE A 302 4.39 4.56 -0.39
C PHE A 302 3.05 5.21 -0.03
N LEU A 303 2.20 4.51 0.72
CA LEU A 303 1.04 5.14 1.31
C LEU A 303 1.48 5.88 2.58
N TYR A 304 1.13 7.16 2.67
CA TYR A 304 1.38 7.98 3.84
C TYR A 304 0.07 8.16 4.62
N GLN A 305 0.11 7.83 5.90
CA GLN A 305 -0.95 8.12 6.85
C GLN A 305 -0.44 9.14 7.86
N TRP A 306 -1.30 10.09 8.17
CA TRP A 306 -0.91 11.32 8.85
C TRP A 306 -0.75 11.11 10.34
N ASP A 307 -1.62 10.29 10.89
CA ASP A 307 -1.56 9.82 12.25
C ASP A 307 -2.04 8.37 12.32
N ASN A 308 -1.24 7.52 12.95
CA ASN A 308 -1.47 6.09 13.05
C ASN A 308 -2.76 5.71 13.81
N SER A 309 -3.36 6.66 14.55
CA SER A 309 -4.58 6.46 15.32
C SER A 309 -5.87 6.62 14.51
N VAL A 310 -5.75 7.09 13.26
CA VAL A 310 -6.89 7.49 12.44
C VAL A 310 -7.17 6.48 11.33
N SER A 311 -8.44 6.16 11.09
CA SER A 311 -8.88 5.20 10.08
C SER A 311 -9.79 5.80 9.00
N THR A 312 -9.91 7.13 8.92
CA THR A 312 -10.73 7.78 7.89
C THR A 312 -10.03 7.72 6.53
N GLU A 313 -10.78 7.40 5.48
CA GLU A 313 -10.30 7.29 4.09
C GLU A 313 -9.47 8.49 3.58
N TRP A 314 -9.80 9.71 4.03
CA TRP A 314 -9.13 10.96 3.61
C TRP A 314 -7.81 11.26 4.33
N ASP A 315 -7.49 10.50 5.38
CA ASP A 315 -6.25 10.64 6.16
C ASP A 315 -5.12 9.77 5.58
N PHE A 316 -5.22 9.46 4.28
CA PHE A 316 -4.22 8.71 3.53
C PHE A 316 -3.82 9.46 2.26
N CYS A 317 -2.58 9.25 1.84
CA CYS A 317 -2.05 9.85 0.63
C CYS A 317 -0.96 8.97 0.03
N LEU A 318 -1.20 8.41 -1.15
CA LEU A 318 -0.17 7.75 -1.95
C LEU A 318 0.85 8.81 -2.37
N SER A 319 2.06 8.69 -1.86
CA SER A 319 3.06 9.74 -1.88
C SER A 319 4.43 9.18 -2.24
N ARG A 320 5.37 10.10 -2.49
CA ARG A 320 6.79 9.80 -2.71
C ARG A 320 7.63 10.83 -1.97
N VAL A 321 8.81 10.42 -1.51
CA VAL A 321 9.81 11.37 -0.99
C VAL A 321 10.26 12.24 -2.16
N TYR A 322 10.13 13.54 -1.97
CA TYR A 322 10.42 14.54 -2.97
C TYR A 322 11.65 15.31 -2.49
N HIS A 323 12.69 15.34 -3.32
CA HIS A 323 14.07 15.75 -2.99
C HIS A 323 14.83 14.83 -2.02
N LYS A 324 16.15 15.01 -1.99
CA LYS A 324 17.06 14.27 -1.11
C LYS A 324 16.80 14.68 0.35
N PRO A 325 16.54 13.74 1.28
CA PRO A 325 16.38 14.06 2.69
C PRO A 325 17.61 14.78 3.25
N GLU A 326 17.38 15.84 4.01
CA GLU A 326 18.43 16.57 4.72
C GLU A 326 18.66 15.91 6.08
N ILE A 327 19.76 15.18 6.22
CA ILE A 327 20.08 14.42 7.43
C ILE A 327 21.27 15.06 8.13
N MET A 328 21.09 15.43 9.40
CA MET A 328 22.13 15.97 10.27
C MET A 328 22.30 15.07 11.50
N LYS A 329 23.55 14.91 11.96
CA LYS A 329 23.88 14.11 13.15
C LYS A 329 24.65 14.96 14.16
N THR A 330 24.24 14.92 15.41
CA THR A 330 25.01 15.41 16.56
C THR A 330 24.86 14.42 17.71
N ASN A 331 25.95 13.91 18.26
CA ASN A 331 26.02 13.02 19.44
C ASN A 331 24.74 12.24 19.82
N ASN A 332 24.55 11.06 19.24
CA ASN A 332 23.40 10.13 19.46
C ASN A 332 22.00 10.68 19.13
N VAL A 333 21.91 11.87 18.54
CA VAL A 333 20.65 12.42 18.00
C VAL A 333 20.81 12.86 16.55
N TRP A 334 19.70 12.77 15.83
CA TRP A 334 19.58 13.07 14.42
C TRP A 334 18.53 14.16 14.20
N SER A 335 18.66 14.86 13.09
CA SER A 335 17.59 15.70 12.56
C SER A 335 17.41 15.38 11.10
N ILE A 336 16.15 15.21 10.68
CA ILE A 336 15.81 14.89 9.29
C ILE A 336 14.71 15.81 8.79
N GLY A 337 14.97 16.44 7.65
CA GLY A 337 13.97 17.11 6.83
C GLY A 337 13.65 16.26 5.61
N MET A 338 12.38 15.95 5.39
CA MET A 338 11.89 15.29 4.19
C MET A 338 10.64 16.00 3.67
N GLN A 339 10.59 16.22 2.36
CA GLN A 339 9.37 16.64 1.71
C GLN A 339 8.71 15.41 1.10
N ILE A 340 7.41 15.23 1.28
CA ILE A 340 6.63 14.19 0.61
C ILE A 340 5.60 14.85 -0.29
N VAL A 341 5.41 14.27 -1.48
CA VAL A 341 4.48 14.79 -2.48
C VAL A 341 3.57 13.68 -2.95
N GLU A 342 2.30 13.99 -3.08
CA GLU A 342 1.29 13.09 -3.62
C GLU A 342 1.67 12.62 -5.03
N ARG A 343 1.48 11.32 -5.31
CA ARG A 343 1.69 10.74 -6.63
C ARG A 343 0.42 10.84 -7.46
N TYR A 344 0.57 11.28 -8.71
CA TYR A 344 -0.40 11.14 -9.79
C TYR A 344 0.12 10.22 -10.88
#